data_AF-A0A812F431-F1
#
_entry.id   AF-A0A812F431-F1
#
_cell.length_a   1.000
_cell.length_b   1.000
_cell.length_c   1.000
_cell.angle_alpha   90.00
_cell.angle_beta   90.00
_cell.angle_gamma   90.00
#
_symmetry.space_group_name_H-M   'P 1'
#
loop_
_entity.id
_entity.type
_entity.pdbx_description
1 polymer ?
#
loop_
_entity_poly.entity_id
_entity_poly.type
_entity_poly.pdbx_seq_one_letter_code
_entity_poly.pdbx_strand_id
1 'polypeptide(L)'
;MHQIIKDGDNPNLQTQIPYIQECVYDHMRVVKKDATGPLEVKVGGESKWICMCGLSVNQPFCDGSHKKTAGEEEGKIYFYEKDGTRRQVSM
;
A
#
# COMPACT_ATOMS: atom_id res chain seq x y z
N MET A 1 22.90 -0.25 24.26
CA MET A 1 22.82 1.17 23.86
C MET A 1 21.89 1.30 22.67
N HIS A 2 20.66 1.73 22.89
CA HIS A 2 19.85 2.54 21.98
C HIS A 2 18.93 3.33 22.91
N GLN A 3 19.16 4.64 23.02
CA GLN A 3 18.45 5.53 23.93
C GLN A 3 17.06 5.84 23.37
N ILE A 4 16.03 5.72 24.21
CA ILE A 4 14.67 6.15 23.92
C ILE A 4 14.62 7.66 24.15
N ILE A 5 14.47 8.44 23.07
CA ILE A 5 14.31 9.90 23.16
C ILE A 5 12.88 10.17 23.62
N LYS A 6 12.74 10.75 24.82
CA LYS A 6 11.48 11.25 25.39
C LYS A 6 11.38 12.73 25.06
N ASP A 7 10.78 13.08 23.93
CA ASP A 7 10.42 14.46 23.68
C ASP A 7 8.90 14.56 23.60
N GLY A 8 8.31 14.69 24.80
CA GLY A 8 7.08 15.45 24.94
C GLY A 8 7.41 16.92 24.70
N ASP A 9 6.56 17.57 23.91
CA ASP A 9 6.35 19.03 23.75
C ASP A 9 6.24 19.43 22.25
N ASN A 10 5.23 18.89 21.54
CA ASN A 10 4.70 19.55 20.35
C ASN A 10 3.31 20.14 20.65
N PRO A 11 3.19 21.46 20.87
CA PRO A 11 1.97 22.09 21.38
C PRO A 11 0.84 22.29 20.34
N ASN A 12 0.93 21.76 19.11
CA ASN A 12 -0.03 22.07 18.04
C ASN A 12 -1.00 20.93 17.66
N LEU A 13 -1.21 19.92 18.51
CA LEU A 13 -2.10 18.79 18.20
C LEU A 13 -3.43 18.81 18.96
N GLN A 14 -3.93 20.00 19.30
CA GLN A 14 -5.12 20.15 20.14
C GLN A 14 -6.28 20.85 19.43
N THR A 15 -6.80 20.25 18.35
CA THR A 15 -8.11 20.63 17.80
C THR A 15 -8.92 19.43 17.31
N GLN A 16 -9.69 18.89 18.26
CA GLN A 16 -11.08 18.42 18.11
C GLN A 16 -11.41 17.31 17.08
N ILE A 17 -11.23 16.04 17.49
CA ILE A 17 -12.17 14.95 17.13
C ILE A 17 -12.42 14.10 18.39
N PRO A 18 -13.60 14.19 19.03
CA PRO A 18 -13.87 13.46 20.26
C PRO A 18 -14.28 12.01 19.95
N TYR A 19 -13.72 11.06 20.71
CA TYR A 19 -14.22 9.69 20.92
C TYR A 19 -13.70 8.53 20.04
N ILE A 20 -12.57 8.65 19.31
CA ILE A 20 -11.98 7.47 18.61
C ILE A 20 -10.45 7.36 18.71
N GLN A 21 -9.82 8.05 19.67
CA GLN A 21 -8.37 8.27 19.63
C GLN A 21 -7.50 7.31 20.46
N GLU A 22 -8.06 6.35 21.21
CA GLU A 22 -7.26 5.45 22.08
C GLU A 22 -7.09 4.00 21.60
N CYS A 23 -7.68 3.61 20.47
CA CYS A 23 -7.37 2.32 19.85
C CYS A 23 -6.43 2.51 18.66
N VAL A 24 -5.12 2.46 18.94
CA VAL A 24 -4.05 1.91 18.08
C VAL A 24 -3.92 2.44 16.65
N TYR A 25 -3.31 3.63 16.49
CA TYR A 25 -2.73 4.07 15.21
C TYR A 25 -1.19 4.10 15.20
N ASP A 26 -0.54 3.43 16.16
CA ASP A 26 0.91 3.52 16.34
C ASP A 26 1.73 2.59 15.41
N HIS A 27 1.08 1.72 14.63
CA HIS A 27 1.75 0.73 13.76
C HIS A 27 1.13 0.58 12.36
N MET A 28 0.56 1.64 11.78
CA MET A 28 0.12 1.57 10.38
C MET A 28 1.30 1.78 9.43
N ARG A 29 1.68 0.73 8.69
CA ARG A 29 2.64 0.83 7.58
C ARG A 29 1.90 1.15 6.29
N VAL A 30 2.10 2.36 5.76
CA VAL A 30 1.67 2.69 4.40
C VAL A 30 2.69 2.12 3.41
N VAL A 31 2.25 1.23 2.51
CA VAL A 31 3.07 0.68 1.43
C VAL A 31 2.53 1.18 0.10
N LYS A 32 3.29 2.03 -0.58
CA LYS A 32 2.97 2.46 -1.94
C LYS A 32 3.34 1.35 -2.93
N LYS A 33 2.40 0.97 -3.79
CA LYS A 33 2.59 0.07 -4.93
C LYS A 33 2.19 0.82 -6.19
N ASP A 34 3.16 1.23 -7.00
CA ASP A 34 2.98 1.98 -8.25
C ASP A 34 3.45 1.20 -9.49
N ALA A 35 3.93 -0.02 -9.30
CA ALA A 35 4.30 -0.89 -10.42
C ALA A 35 3.05 -1.40 -11.15
N THR A 36 3.02 -1.18 -12.47
CA THR A 36 1.94 -1.63 -13.36
C THR A 36 2.16 -3.04 -13.93
N GLY A 37 3.25 -3.70 -13.54
CA GLY A 37 3.63 -5.02 -14.03
C GLY A 37 4.46 -5.82 -13.03
N PRO A 38 4.68 -7.12 -13.29
CA PRO A 38 5.47 -7.98 -12.42
C PRO A 38 6.98 -7.79 -12.59
N LEU A 39 7.74 -8.17 -11.57
CA LEU A 39 9.20 -8.30 -11.65
C LEU A 39 9.58 -9.71 -12.08
N GLU A 40 10.38 -9.85 -13.13
CA GLU A 40 10.99 -11.13 -13.50
C GLU A 40 12.19 -11.43 -12.58
N VAL A 41 12.21 -12.63 -11.99
CA VAL A 41 13.31 -13.15 -11.19
C VAL A 41 13.73 -14.50 -11.73
N LYS A 42 15.03 -14.69 -12.02
CA LYS A 42 15.57 -15.97 -12.50
C LYS A 42 16.05 -16.82 -11.32
N VAL A 43 15.47 -18.00 -11.14
CA VAL A 43 15.84 -18.98 -10.10
C VAL A 43 16.23 -20.28 -10.78
N GLY A 44 17.50 -20.69 -10.67
CA GLY A 44 18.00 -21.90 -11.33
C GLY A 44 17.89 -21.88 -12.87
N GLY A 45 17.85 -20.69 -13.47
CA GLY A 45 17.67 -20.50 -14.92
C GLY A 45 16.20 -20.39 -15.37
N GLU A 46 15.23 -20.64 -14.49
CA GLU A 46 13.81 -20.46 -14.79
C GLU A 46 13.32 -19.06 -14.39
N SER A 47 12.49 -18.45 -15.23
CA SER A 47 11.82 -17.19 -14.91
C SER A 47 10.64 -17.41 -13.97
N LYS A 48 10.61 -16.65 -12.87
CA LYS A 48 9.48 -16.51 -11.96
C LYS A 48 9.02 -15.06 -11.98
N TRP A 49 7.70 -14.84 -11.97
CA TRP A 49 7.11 -13.50 -12.06
C TRP A 49 6.54 -13.11 -10.70
N ILE A 50 7.13 -12.09 -10.08
CA ILE A 50 6.75 -11.61 -8.75
C ILE A 50 5.77 -10.45 -8.89
N CYS A 51 4.66 -10.51 -8.16
CA CYS A 51 3.65 -9.46 -8.20
C CYS A 51 4.19 -8.19 -7.53
N MET A 52 4.15 -7.08 -8.27
CA MET A 52 4.51 -5.76 -7.76
C MET A 52 3.31 -4.80 -7.68
N CYS A 53 2.19 -5.12 -8.33
CA CYS A 53 0.99 -4.27 -8.31
C CYS A 53 0.13 -4.43 -7.04
N GLY A 54 0.26 -5.53 -6.29
CA GLY A 54 -0.51 -5.80 -5.06
C GLY A 54 -1.93 -6.36 -5.27
N LEU A 55 -2.35 -6.61 -6.51
CA LEU A 55 -3.71 -7.11 -6.84
C LEU A 55 -3.78 -8.63 -7.07
N SER A 56 -2.65 -9.34 -7.01
CA SER A 56 -2.64 -10.79 -7.26
C SER A 56 -3.35 -11.54 -6.14
N VAL A 57 -4.17 -12.53 -6.49
CA VAL A 57 -4.75 -13.47 -5.52
C VAL A 57 -3.78 -14.58 -5.15
N ASN A 58 -2.70 -14.75 -5.94
CA ASN A 58 -1.68 -15.79 -5.77
C ASN A 58 -0.33 -15.20 -5.34
N GLN A 59 -0.35 -14.24 -4.42
CA GLN A 59 0.89 -13.64 -3.87
C GLN A 59 1.81 -14.74 -3.28
N PRO A 60 3.14 -14.66 -3.46
CA PRO A 60 3.92 -13.54 -4.02
C PRO A 60 3.95 -13.46 -5.55
N PHE A 61 3.34 -14.41 -6.26
CA PHE A 61 3.45 -14.54 -7.70
C PHE A 61 2.45 -13.67 -8.45
N CYS A 62 2.80 -13.30 -9.67
CA CYS A 62 1.90 -12.63 -10.59
C CYS A 62 0.90 -13.61 -11.21
N ASP A 63 -0.38 -13.28 -11.13
CA ASP A 63 -1.50 -14.01 -11.74
C ASP A 63 -2.10 -13.30 -12.96
N GLY A 64 -1.54 -12.14 -13.33
CA GLY A 64 -2.03 -11.28 -14.42
C GLY A 64 -2.97 -10.14 -13.98
N SER A 65 -3.32 -10.05 -12.69
CA SER A 65 -4.20 -8.99 -12.16
C SER A 65 -3.64 -7.57 -12.34
N HIS A 66 -2.33 -7.41 -12.56
CA HIS A 66 -1.70 -6.14 -12.90
C HIS A 66 -2.31 -5.47 -14.13
N LYS A 67 -2.95 -6.21 -15.05
CA LYS A 67 -3.63 -5.63 -16.21
C LYS A 67 -4.73 -4.63 -15.83
N LYS A 68 -5.30 -4.74 -14.61
CA LYS A 68 -6.30 -3.80 -14.09
C LYS A 68 -5.73 -2.41 -13.81
N THR A 69 -4.41 -2.29 -13.62
CA THR A 69 -3.74 -1.01 -13.34
C THR A 69 -3.36 -0.24 -14.61
N ALA A 70 -3.57 -0.81 -15.81
CA ALA A 70 -3.11 -0.21 -17.07
C ALA A 70 -3.73 1.16 -17.39
N GLY A 71 -4.92 1.45 -16.85
CA GLY A 71 -5.59 2.73 -17.01
C GLY A 71 -5.51 3.63 -15.78
N GLU A 72 -4.58 3.38 -14.85
CA GLU A 72 -4.34 4.32 -13.75
C GLU A 72 -3.63 5.57 -14.27
N GLU A 73 -4.11 6.74 -13.86
CA GLU A 73 -3.47 8.01 -14.17
C GLU A 73 -2.45 8.36 -13.10
N GLU A 74 -1.39 9.06 -13.52
CA GLU A 74 -0.34 9.51 -12.62
C GLU A 74 -0.91 10.45 -11.53
N GLY A 75 -0.48 10.24 -10.29
CA GLY A 75 -0.89 11.05 -9.14
C GLY A 75 -2.28 10.76 -8.59
N LYS A 76 -3.03 9.82 -9.16
CA LYS A 76 -4.34 9.40 -8.64
C LYS A 76 -4.23 8.15 -7.76
N ILE A 77 -5.08 8.08 -6.73
CA ILE A 77 -5.21 6.91 -5.86
C ILE A 77 -6.47 6.16 -6.24
N TYR A 78 -6.35 4.84 -6.40
CA TYR A 78 -7.45 3.96 -6.74
C TYR A 78 -7.68 2.92 -5.63
N PHE A 79 -8.94 2.66 -5.31
CA PHE A 79 -9.37 1.54 -4.48
C PHE A 79 -9.96 0.47 -5.38
N TYR A 80 -9.50 -0.77 -5.19
CA TYR A 80 -10.00 -1.94 -5.91
C TYR A 80 -10.98 -2.69 -5.02
N GLU A 81 -12.21 -2.84 -5.51
CA GLU A 81 -13.28 -3.54 -4.82
C GLU A 81 -13.24 -5.04 -5.16
N LYS A 82 -13.89 -5.87 -4.32
CA LYS A 82 -13.88 -7.34 -4.47
C LYS A 82 -14.57 -7.83 -5.74
N ASP A 83 -15.53 -7.07 -6.24
CA ASP A 83 -16.23 -7.35 -7.50
C ASP A 83 -15.38 -7.05 -8.75
N GLY A 84 -14.16 -6.53 -8.55
CA GLY A 84 -13.24 -6.17 -9.63
C GLY A 84 -13.44 -4.75 -10.16
N THR A 85 -14.41 -4.00 -9.66
CA THR A 85 -14.52 -2.58 -9.95
C THR A 85 -13.42 -1.80 -9.23
N ARG A 86 -13.11 -0.61 -9.75
CA ARG A 86 -12.18 0.33 -9.10
C ARG A 86 -12.83 1.69 -8.99
N ARG A 87 -12.56 2.40 -7.90
CA ARG A 87 -12.95 3.80 -7.70
C ARG A 87 -11.73 4.67 -7.44
N GLN A 88 -11.70 5.85 -8.04
CA GLN A 88 -10.72 6.87 -7.68
C GLN A 88 -11.09 7.43 -6.29
N VAL A 89 -10.07 7.69 -5.47
CA VAL A 89 -10.21 8.43 -4.22
C VAL A 89 -9.92 9.90 -4.49
N SER A 90 -10.88 10.75 -4.18
CA SER A 90 -10.60 12.16 -3.94
C SER A 90 -10.02 12.27 -2.53
N MET A 91 -8.77 12.75 -2.43
CA MET A 91 -8.21 13.17 -1.15
C MET A 91 -8.96 14.38 -0.62
#